data_AF-A0A430PWU8-F1
#
_entry.id   AF-A0A430PWU8-F1
#
_cell.length_a   1.000
_cell.length_b   1.000
_cell.length_c   1.000
_cell.angle_alpha   90.00
_cell.angle_beta   90.00
_cell.angle_gamma   90.00
#
_symmetry.space_group_name_H-M   'P 1'
#
loop_
_entity.id
_entity.type
_entity.pdbx_description
1 polymer ?
#
loop_
_entity_poly.entity_id
_entity_poly.type
_entity_poly.pdbx_seq_one_letter_code
_entity_poly.pdbx_strand_id
1 'polypeptide(L)' 'DYQKKFENNKIWYEHRLIDDMVAQTLKSDGGFVWACKNYDGDVQSDVIAQEYK' A
#
# COMPACT_ATOMS: atom_id res chain seq x y z
N ASP A 1 -0.16 15.29 13.91
CA ASP A 1 -1.29 15.91 13.18
C ASP A 1 -2.25 14.93 12.51
N TYR A 2 -1.79 13.85 11.89
CA TYR A 2 -2.68 12.92 11.16
C TYR A 2 -3.34 11.84 12.02
N GLN A 3 -2.76 11.45 13.14
CA GLN A 3 -3.25 10.34 13.98
C GLN A 3 -4.75 10.48 14.35
N LYS A 4 -5.17 11.63 14.87
CA LYS A 4 -6.59 11.88 15.24
C LYS A 4 -7.53 11.78 14.04
N LYS A 5 -7.08 12.20 12.85
CA LYS A 5 -7.88 12.10 11.61
C LYS A 5 -8.03 10.65 11.19
N PHE A 6 -7.00 9.83 11.37
CA PHE A 6 -7.04 8.41 11.05
C PHE A 6 -8.01 7.66 11.98
N GLU A 7 -7.92 7.92 13.29
CA GLU A 7 -8.83 7.35 14.30
C GLU A 7 -10.29 7.73 14.03
N ASN A 8 -10.57 9.01 13.75
CA ASN A 8 -11.93 9.48 13.45
C ASN A 8 -12.53 8.85 12.18
N ASN A 9 -11.69 8.51 11.19
CA ASN A 9 -12.11 7.88 9.94
C ASN A 9 -11.99 6.34 9.96
N LYS A 10 -11.60 5.75 11.11
CA LYS A 10 -11.39 4.31 11.28
C LYS A 10 -10.40 3.70 10.28
N ILE A 11 -9.37 4.46 9.91
CA ILE A 11 -8.24 4.01 9.08
C ILE A 11 -6.96 4.03 9.93
N TRP A 12 -5.94 3.31 9.50
CA TRP A 12 -4.65 3.25 10.19
C TRP A 12 -3.49 3.43 9.22
N TYR A 13 -2.34 3.77 9.78
CA TYR A 13 -1.06 3.80 9.07
C TYR A 13 -0.15 2.73 9.67
N GLU A 14 0.56 2.02 8.81
CA GLU A 14 1.52 1.02 9.22
C GLU A 14 2.76 1.11 8.33
N HIS A 15 3.94 1.10 8.95
CA HIS A 15 5.20 0.96 8.22
C HIS A 15 5.59 -0.52 8.23
N ARG A 16 5.79 -1.08 7.04
CA ARG A 16 6.19 -2.48 6.84
C ARG A 16 7.42 -2.57 5.96
N LEU A 17 8.09 -3.72 5.99
CA LEU A 17 9.12 -4.04 5.02
C LEU A 17 8.50 -4.28 3.64
N ILE A 18 9.31 -4.07 2.60
CA ILE A 18 8.86 -4.07 1.20
C ILE A 18 8.37 -5.46 0.74
N ASP A 19 9.04 -6.52 1.18
CA ASP A 19 8.68 -7.91 0.94
C ASP A 19 7.31 -8.28 1.53
N ASP A 20 7.06 -7.89 2.79
CA ASP A 20 5.78 -8.09 3.45
C ASP A 20 4.65 -7.31 2.75
N MET A 21 4.90 -6.08 2.31
CA MET A 21 3.90 -5.28 1.59
C MET A 21 3.57 -5.84 0.21
N VAL A 22 4.57 -6.31 -0.54
CA VAL A 22 4.33 -6.95 -1.84
C VAL A 22 3.48 -8.21 -1.66
N ALA A 23 3.82 -9.05 -0.67
CA ALA A 23 3.06 -10.26 -0.38
C ALA A 23 1.61 -9.98 0.07
N GLN A 24 1.40 -8.94 0.89
CA GLN A 24 0.05 -8.50 1.26
C GLN A 24 -0.73 -8.01 0.04
N THR A 25 -0.12 -7.17 -0.79
CA THR A 25 -0.78 -6.56 -1.96
C THR A 25 -1.29 -7.63 -2.91
N LEU A 26 -0.49 -8.65 -3.20
CA LEU A 26 -0.87 -9.76 -4.08
C LEU A 26 -1.95 -10.68 -3.51
N LYS A 27 -2.07 -10.78 -2.18
CA LYS A 27 -3.02 -11.68 -1.49
C LYS A 27 -4.33 -11.00 -1.08
N SER A 28 -4.34 -9.67 -1.05
CA SER A 28 -5.48 -8.87 -0.60
C SER A 28 -6.41 -8.50 -1.74
N ASP A 29 -7.68 -8.20 -1.42
CA ASP A 29 -8.64 -7.63 -2.37
C ASP A 29 -8.41 -6.12 -2.63
N GLY A 30 -7.27 -5.57 -2.21
CA GLY A 30 -6.97 -4.13 -2.31
C GLY A 30 -7.68 -3.28 -1.24
N GLY A 31 -8.02 -2.03 -1.57
CA GLY A 31 -8.75 -1.11 -0.69
C GLY A 31 -7.89 -0.27 0.26
N PHE A 32 -6.60 -0.14 -0.03
CA PHE A 32 -5.66 0.67 0.76
C PHE A 32 -4.79 1.55 -0.15
N VAL A 33 -4.09 2.51 0.46
CA VAL A 33 -3.08 3.33 -0.20
C VAL A 33 -1.71 2.87 0.26
N TRP A 34 -0.83 2.57 -0.70
CA TRP A 34 0.55 2.19 -0.43
C TRP A 34 1.49 3.34 -0.81
N ALA A 35 2.11 3.94 0.21
CA ALA A 35 3.13 4.96 0.01
C ALA A 35 4.49 4.30 -0.26
N CYS A 36 4.97 4.39 -1.51
CA CYS A 36 6.23 3.83 -1.94
C CYS A 36 7.33 4.89 -2.06
N LYS A 37 8.59 4.48 -1.88
CA LYS A 37 9.73 5.29 -2.33
C LYS A 37 9.79 5.25 -3.86
N ASN A 38 10.50 6.21 -4.46
CA ASN A 38 10.47 6.44 -5.91
C ASN A 38 10.61 5.15 -6.76
N TYR A 39 11.69 4.39 -6.53
CA TYR A 39 11.95 3.15 -7.28
C TYR A 39 10.91 2.05 -7.02
N ASP A 40 10.52 1.85 -5.75
CA ASP A 40 9.51 0.84 -5.41
C ASP A 40 8.15 1.19 -6.03
N GLY A 41 7.81 2.48 -6.09
CA GLY A 41 6.56 2.96 -6.69
C GLY A 41 6.52 2.73 -8.20
N ASP A 42 7.61 3.07 -8.89
CA ASP A 42 7.75 2.87 -10.34
C ASP A 42 7.56 1.39 -10.70
N VAL A 43 8.35 0.50 -10.10
CA VAL A 43 8.32 -0.94 -10.38
C VAL A 43 7.00 -1.59 -9.98
N GLN A 44 6.49 -1.32 -8.78
CA GLN A 44 5.28 -2.00 -8.28
C GLN A 44 4.02 -1.49 -8.96
N SER A 45 4.00 -0.24 -9.46
CA SER A 45 2.85 0.29 -10.19
C SER A 45 2.60 -0.46 -11.50
N ASP A 46 3.66 -0.81 -12.24
CA ASP A 46 3.57 -1.61 -13.46
C ASP A 46 3.10 -3.05 -13.18
N VAL A 47 3.63 -3.67 -12.12
CA VAL A 47 3.23 -5.03 -11.69
C VAL A 47 1.74 -5.08 -11.37
N ILE A 48 1.26 -4.13 -10.57
CA ILE A 48 -0.16 -4.03 -10.21
C ILE A 48 -0.99 -3.78 -11.48
N ALA A 49 -0.59 -2.84 -12.35
CA ALA A 49 -1.34 -2.55 -13.57
C ALA A 49 -1.45 -3.76 -14.53
N GLN A 50 -0.45 -4.64 -14.53
CA GLN A 50 -0.46 -5.85 -15.35
C GLN A 50 -1.38 -6.94 -14.82
N GLU A 51 -1.38 -7.20 -13.50
CA GLU A 51 -2.24 -8.22 -12.87
C GLU A 51 -3.73 -7.83 -12.85
N TYR A 52 -4.04 -6.52 -12.96
CA TYR A 52 -5.43 -6.01 -13.01
C TYR A 52 -6.09 -6.05 -14.41
N LYS A 53 -5.41 -6.60 -15.43
CA LYS A 53 -6.01 -6.85 -16.75
C LYS A 53 -6.67 -8.21 -16.84
#